data_AF-A0A8J4V5A7-F1
#
_entry.id   AF-A0A8J4V5A7-F1
#
_cell.length_a   1.000
_cell.length_b   1.000
_cell.length_c   1.000
_cell.angle_alpha   90.00
_cell.angle_beta   90.00
_cell.angle_gamma   90.00
#
_symmetry.space_group_name_H-M   'P 1'
#
loop_
_entity.id
_entity.type
_entity.pdbx_description
1 polymer ?
#
loop_
_entity_poly.entity_id
_entity_poly.type
_entity_poly.pdbx_seq_one_letter_code
_entity_poly.pdbx_strand_id
1 'polypeptide(L)'
;MLIGGRKQSVVEPYGYYGGECHYCYESDDGRISYGMNAIQLTVEDYQSMIDRGWRRSGTHLYKPDNSNPKACCPQYTIRLDANRFIPTKDNKATCKKLENYLNNNNNNNANTKNNSDNNNSISKNIKKSVESLPSSIKELNESILETTISFLNDRKIETQEEFLKKTLQIKANINKLVSTRGNYSICFSILNKFKVDDNLKQELIENIINTTTIDNDEYKLFGEKDHINIYLSQQQNNQADQVDQQEVEGVKQAVVNTKVNNKPDTTTTTTTTTSTTTKKELKITIEKAECTDEIFSLYCKYQKEIHHEDEKKEKKGFIRFLVDSPLIKIPYNQAGYTFKDKDNQNKTIPIPQCGYGSFHQHYRLDGKLIALGVIDILPHCLSSVYFIYDPDYSFLSLGKYSALQEIKWVQNISKSIPNLNYYYMGYYIKDCPKMNYKGNYQPSDLLCPETYQWVSMEKALLCIKDKKYSAFVIGGDKKENKKQDVDNKAIEKVKLLYNYQSINFGDILPKYQKYFKDKIIDYVRNLGPHLSSEILMTVK
;
A
#
# COMPACT_ATOMS: atom_id res chain seq x y z
N MET A 1 -26.49 6.98 -14.12
CA MET A 1 -27.96 7.13 -14.23
C MET A 1 -28.40 8.49 -13.67
N LEU A 2 -29.44 9.09 -14.25
CA LEU A 2 -30.20 10.20 -13.66
C LEU A 2 -31.53 9.65 -13.15
N ILE A 3 -31.91 9.98 -11.92
CA ILE A 3 -33.21 9.65 -11.32
C ILE A 3 -33.77 10.94 -10.72
N GLY A 4 -35.04 11.26 -10.99
CA GLY A 4 -35.63 12.55 -10.61
C GLY A 4 -34.85 13.77 -11.14
N GLY A 5 -34.17 13.64 -12.28
CA GLY A 5 -33.33 14.71 -12.87
C GLY A 5 -31.97 14.93 -12.18
N ARG A 6 -31.63 14.18 -11.12
CA ARG A 6 -30.32 14.29 -10.43
C ARG A 6 -29.48 13.04 -10.63
N LYS A 7 -28.15 13.19 -10.59
CA LYS A 7 -27.24 12.05 -10.45
C LYS A 7 -27.24 11.62 -8.99
N GLN A 8 -27.60 10.38 -8.70
CA GLN A 8 -27.60 9.81 -7.35
C GLN A 8 -26.55 8.70 -7.21
N SER A 9 -26.11 8.41 -6.00
CA SER A 9 -25.32 7.21 -5.72
C SER A 9 -26.18 5.95 -5.81
N VAL A 10 -25.64 4.89 -6.40
CA VAL A 10 -26.29 3.60 -6.65
C VAL A 10 -25.31 2.47 -6.35
N VAL A 11 -25.72 1.53 -5.50
CA VAL A 11 -24.85 0.48 -4.93
C VAL A 11 -25.57 -0.86 -4.79
N GLU A 12 -24.81 -1.93 -4.92
CA GLU A 12 -25.27 -3.31 -4.75
C GLU A 12 -24.53 -3.97 -3.58
N PRO A 13 -25.14 -4.09 -2.38
CA PRO A 13 -24.54 -4.87 -1.30
C PRO A 13 -24.59 -6.36 -1.60
N TYR A 14 -23.46 -7.04 -1.39
CA TYR A 14 -23.38 -8.50 -1.34
C TYR A 14 -23.10 -9.03 0.07
N GLY A 15 -22.74 -8.17 1.03
CA GLY A 15 -22.76 -8.48 2.47
C GLY A 15 -21.38 -8.58 3.11
N TYR A 16 -21.30 -9.31 4.23
CA TYR A 16 -20.02 -9.64 4.86
C TYR A 16 -19.27 -10.70 4.06
N TYR A 17 -17.96 -10.49 3.89
CA TYR A 17 -17.03 -11.41 3.24
C TYR A 17 -15.70 -11.43 3.99
N GLY A 18 -14.84 -12.42 3.74
CA GLY A 18 -13.58 -12.53 4.44
C GLY A 18 -12.48 -13.35 3.74
N GLY A 19 -11.66 -14.02 4.54
CA GLY A 19 -10.52 -14.84 4.11
C GLY A 19 -9.22 -14.40 4.77
N GLU A 20 -8.11 -14.85 4.17
CA GLU A 20 -6.76 -14.73 4.73
C GLU A 20 -6.33 -13.29 5.03
N CYS A 21 -5.58 -13.08 6.11
CA CYS A 21 -5.03 -11.78 6.45
C CYS A 21 -3.74 -11.44 5.69
N HIS A 22 -3.88 -10.66 4.62
CA HIS A 22 -2.79 -10.18 3.75
C HIS A 22 -1.77 -9.23 4.43
N TYR A 23 -1.80 -9.09 5.76
CA TYR A 23 -0.94 -8.22 6.56
C TYR A 23 -0.02 -8.97 7.53
N CYS A 24 -0.47 -10.11 8.08
CA CYS A 24 0.35 -10.96 8.95
C CYS A 24 0.50 -12.40 8.44
N TYR A 25 -0.42 -12.91 7.61
CA TYR A 25 -0.41 -14.28 7.07
C TYR A 25 -0.53 -15.38 8.15
N GLU A 26 -0.96 -15.01 9.37
CA GLU A 26 -1.13 -15.91 10.53
C GLU A 26 -2.57 -16.48 10.67
N SER A 27 -3.48 -16.20 9.73
CA SER A 27 -4.91 -16.52 9.88
C SER A 27 -5.68 -16.47 8.56
N ASP A 28 -6.26 -17.62 8.19
CA ASP A 28 -7.03 -17.88 6.96
C ASP A 28 -8.40 -17.17 6.91
N ASP A 29 -8.86 -16.64 8.03
CA ASP A 29 -10.11 -15.88 8.16
C ASP A 29 -9.92 -14.52 8.86
N GLY A 30 -8.67 -14.09 9.04
CA GLY A 30 -8.28 -12.89 9.79
C GLY A 30 -8.58 -11.56 9.09
N ARG A 31 -9.02 -11.58 7.83
CA ARG A 31 -9.59 -10.42 7.11
C ARG A 31 -11.09 -10.60 6.99
N ILE A 32 -11.88 -9.74 7.66
CA ILE A 32 -13.33 -9.68 7.51
C ILE A 32 -13.76 -8.25 7.15
N SER A 33 -14.71 -8.10 6.24
CA SER A 33 -15.22 -6.80 5.78
C SER A 33 -16.67 -6.89 5.33
N TYR A 34 -17.42 -5.80 5.47
CA TYR A 34 -18.68 -5.62 4.75
C TYR A 34 -18.39 -5.03 3.37
N GLY A 35 -19.12 -5.47 2.34
CA GLY A 35 -18.77 -5.24 0.94
C GLY A 35 -19.97 -4.95 0.02
N MET A 36 -19.70 -4.11 -0.99
CA MET A 36 -20.68 -3.67 -1.99
C MET A 36 -20.00 -3.41 -3.34
N ASN A 37 -20.73 -3.58 -4.44
CA ASN A 37 -20.33 -3.04 -5.73
C ASN A 37 -20.96 -1.65 -5.93
N ALA A 38 -20.19 -0.66 -6.37
CA ALA A 38 -20.68 0.67 -6.67
C ALA A 38 -20.97 0.83 -8.17
N ILE A 39 -22.25 1.08 -8.51
CA ILE A 39 -22.68 1.33 -9.89
C ILE A 39 -22.45 2.81 -10.26
N GLN A 40 -22.66 3.71 -9.30
CA GLN A 40 -22.39 5.14 -9.42
C GLN A 40 -22.26 5.75 -8.01
N LEU A 41 -21.40 6.75 -7.80
CA LEU A 41 -21.28 7.48 -6.53
C LEU A 41 -21.14 8.99 -6.79
N THR A 42 -21.83 9.81 -5.99
CA THR A 42 -21.47 11.22 -5.85
C THR A 42 -20.17 11.34 -5.04
N VAL A 43 -19.47 12.45 -5.19
CA VAL A 43 -18.22 12.68 -4.44
C VAL A 43 -18.51 13.08 -2.98
N GLU A 44 -19.75 13.47 -2.65
CA GLU A 44 -20.25 13.78 -1.30
C GLU A 44 -20.60 12.52 -0.52
N ASP A 45 -21.31 11.60 -1.16
CA ASP A 45 -21.63 10.29 -0.59
C ASP A 45 -20.34 9.54 -0.33
N TYR A 46 -19.41 9.51 -1.30
CA TYR A 46 -18.13 8.82 -1.09
C TYR A 46 -17.24 9.53 -0.05
N GLN A 47 -17.19 10.87 -0.01
CA GLN A 47 -16.57 11.62 1.09
C GLN A 47 -17.15 11.18 2.45
N SER A 48 -18.48 11.13 2.56
CA SER A 48 -19.19 10.72 3.77
C SER A 48 -18.99 9.24 4.12
N MET A 49 -18.72 8.38 3.13
CA MET A 49 -18.37 6.97 3.33
C MET A 49 -16.93 6.79 3.81
N ILE A 50 -15.94 7.49 3.23
CA ILE A 50 -14.54 7.40 3.70
C ILE A 50 -14.37 7.98 5.11
N ASP A 51 -15.15 9.01 5.45
CA ASP A 51 -15.31 9.56 6.80
C ASP A 51 -16.02 8.62 7.78
N ARG A 52 -16.53 7.49 7.29
CA ARG A 52 -17.17 6.41 8.06
C ARG A 52 -16.46 5.06 7.90
N GLY A 53 -15.19 5.12 7.49
CA GLY A 53 -14.25 3.99 7.46
C GLY A 53 -14.30 3.12 6.21
N TRP A 54 -15.04 3.49 5.17
CA TRP A 54 -15.08 2.77 3.89
C TRP A 54 -13.89 3.12 2.99
N ARG A 55 -13.52 2.23 2.07
CA ARG A 55 -12.64 2.52 0.92
C ARG A 55 -13.17 1.82 -0.33
N ARG A 56 -12.57 2.14 -1.49
CA ARG A 56 -12.86 1.50 -2.77
C ARG A 56 -11.60 0.96 -3.45
N SER A 57 -11.80 -0.01 -4.33
CA SER A 57 -10.82 -0.51 -5.30
C SER A 57 -11.55 -0.71 -6.63
N GLY A 58 -11.31 0.13 -7.65
CA GLY A 58 -12.23 0.21 -8.78
C GLY A 58 -13.66 0.58 -8.34
N THR A 59 -14.64 -0.24 -8.71
CA THR A 59 -16.04 -0.17 -8.24
C THR A 59 -16.30 -0.91 -6.92
N HIS A 60 -15.37 -1.74 -6.44
CA HIS A 60 -15.53 -2.53 -5.22
C HIS A 60 -15.42 -1.65 -3.98
N LEU A 61 -16.48 -1.50 -3.20
CA LEU A 61 -16.51 -0.81 -1.91
C LEU A 61 -16.36 -1.80 -0.77
N TYR A 62 -15.57 -1.44 0.24
CA TYR A 62 -15.33 -2.29 1.41
C TYR A 62 -15.13 -1.49 2.70
N LYS A 63 -15.51 -2.10 3.82
CA LYS A 63 -15.30 -1.59 5.18
C LYS A 63 -14.88 -2.74 6.12
N PRO A 64 -13.66 -2.71 6.69
CA PRO A 64 -13.19 -3.71 7.64
C PRO A 64 -14.06 -3.82 8.89
N ASP A 65 -14.44 -5.05 9.27
CA ASP A 65 -15.08 -5.32 10.56
C ASP A 65 -14.01 -5.56 11.63
N ASN A 66 -13.40 -4.46 12.08
CA ASN A 66 -12.38 -4.48 13.13
C ASN A 66 -12.92 -4.99 14.48
N SER A 67 -14.25 -5.04 14.67
CA SER A 67 -14.89 -5.51 15.91
C SER A 67 -14.99 -7.03 15.98
N ASN A 68 -14.76 -7.73 14.87
CA ASN A 68 -14.90 -9.18 14.77
C ASN A 68 -13.77 -9.89 15.53
N PRO A 69 -14.04 -10.86 16.43
CA PRO A 69 -13.00 -11.57 17.17
C PRO A 69 -11.91 -12.22 16.29
N LYS A 70 -12.28 -12.66 15.09
CA LYS A 70 -11.36 -13.26 14.11
C LYS A 70 -10.38 -12.23 13.54
N ALA A 71 -10.83 -11.01 13.25
CA ALA A 71 -10.03 -9.97 12.59
C ALA A 71 -8.70 -9.72 13.33
N CYS A 72 -7.57 -10.06 12.71
CA CYS A 72 -6.25 -10.06 13.38
C CYS A 72 -5.49 -8.75 13.24
N CYS A 73 -5.57 -8.08 12.08
CA CYS A 73 -4.92 -6.80 11.81
C CYS A 73 -5.97 -5.69 11.60
N PRO A 74 -6.50 -5.06 12.67
CA PRO A 74 -7.53 -4.04 12.54
C PRO A 74 -7.01 -2.78 11.84
N GLN A 75 -7.85 -2.28 10.93
CA GLN A 75 -7.56 -1.25 9.96
C GLN A 75 -8.22 0.07 10.37
N TYR A 76 -7.45 0.97 10.98
CA TYR A 76 -7.94 2.28 11.40
C TYR A 76 -7.79 3.28 10.24
N THR A 77 -8.86 3.97 9.86
CA THR A 77 -8.75 5.03 8.84
C THR A 77 -7.87 6.15 9.36
N ILE A 78 -6.88 6.58 8.56
CA ILE A 78 -5.92 7.64 8.92
C ILE A 78 -5.99 8.81 7.95
N ARG A 79 -5.95 10.03 8.50
CA ARG A 79 -5.81 11.27 7.73
C ARG A 79 -4.80 12.22 8.36
N LEU A 80 -4.39 13.21 7.58
CA LEU A 80 -3.55 14.34 7.97
C LEU A 80 -4.24 15.64 7.53
N ASP A 81 -4.27 16.66 8.39
CA ASP A 81 -4.55 18.04 7.96
C ASP A 81 -3.29 18.59 7.29
N ALA A 82 -3.32 18.72 5.97
CA ALA A 82 -2.14 19.09 5.17
C ALA A 82 -1.61 20.48 5.56
N ASN A 83 -2.49 21.39 5.97
CA ASN A 83 -2.13 22.74 6.41
C ASN A 83 -1.37 22.75 7.75
N ARG A 84 -1.48 21.68 8.55
CA ARG A 84 -0.79 21.52 9.84
C ARG A 84 0.46 20.63 9.76
N PHE A 85 0.74 20.02 8.60
CA PHE A 85 1.83 19.06 8.43
C PHE A 85 3.21 19.64 8.75
N ILE A 86 3.99 18.92 9.57
CA ILE A 86 5.36 19.30 9.95
C ILE A 86 6.36 18.31 9.33
N PRO A 87 7.13 18.69 8.28
CA PRO A 87 8.07 17.77 7.64
C PRO A 87 9.23 17.37 8.56
N THR A 88 9.39 16.07 8.79
CA THR A 88 10.47 15.49 9.60
C THR A 88 11.85 15.62 8.92
N LYS A 89 12.93 15.28 9.63
CA LYS A 89 14.29 15.19 9.04
C LYS A 89 14.33 14.21 7.86
N ASP A 90 13.63 13.08 7.96
CA ASP A 90 13.55 12.05 6.92
C ASP A 90 12.75 12.51 5.68
N ASN A 91 11.64 13.23 5.89
CA ASN A 91 10.90 13.83 4.77
C ASN A 91 11.78 14.85 4.02
N LYS A 92 12.48 15.73 4.74
CA LYS A 92 13.40 16.72 4.17
C LYS A 92 14.59 16.07 3.45
N ALA A 93 15.15 14.99 4.01
CA ALA A 93 16.20 14.22 3.37
C ALA A 93 15.73 13.54 2.07
N THR A 94 14.46 13.11 2.01
CA THR A 94 13.85 12.49 0.83
C THR A 94 13.71 13.50 -0.32
N CYS A 95 13.18 14.71 -0.05
CA CYS A 95 13.16 15.78 -1.06
C CYS A 95 14.57 16.13 -1.54
N LYS A 96 15.52 16.34 -0.61
CA LYS A 96 16.91 16.68 -0.95
C LYS A 96 17.62 15.58 -1.77
N LYS A 97 17.31 14.31 -1.53
CA LYS A 97 17.88 13.19 -2.32
C LYS A 97 17.47 13.28 -3.79
N LEU A 98 16.21 13.62 -4.05
CA LEU A 98 15.70 13.82 -5.40
C LEU A 98 16.21 15.13 -6.02
N GLU A 99 16.22 16.23 -5.27
CA GLU A 99 16.79 17.50 -5.73
C GLU A 99 18.26 17.35 -6.17
N ASN A 100 19.07 16.61 -5.41
CA ASN A 100 20.45 16.30 -5.80
C ASN A 100 20.52 15.50 -7.11
N TYR A 101 19.68 14.46 -7.25
CA TYR A 101 19.62 13.60 -8.44
C TYR A 101 19.17 14.36 -9.70
N LEU A 102 18.25 15.32 -9.55
CA LEU A 102 17.77 16.16 -10.67
C LEU A 102 18.83 17.18 -11.10
N ASN A 103 19.48 17.85 -10.16
CA ASN A 103 20.53 18.84 -10.45
C ASN A 103 21.86 18.22 -10.95
N ASN A 104 21.94 16.89 -11.12
CA ASN A 104 23.18 16.16 -11.37
C ASN A 104 24.29 16.44 -10.33
N ASN A 105 23.90 16.73 -9.08
CA ASN A 105 24.81 16.92 -7.95
C ASN A 105 25.33 15.56 -7.47
N ASN A 106 26.13 14.92 -8.32
CA ASN A 106 26.96 13.78 -7.99
C ASN A 106 28.06 14.22 -7.03
N ASN A 107 27.74 14.27 -5.74
CA ASN A 107 28.75 14.30 -4.67
C ASN A 107 29.46 12.93 -4.62
N ASN A 108 30.25 12.62 -5.66
CA ASN A 108 31.15 11.48 -5.71
C ASN A 108 32.34 11.63 -4.73
N ASN A 109 32.44 12.77 -4.05
CA ASN A 109 33.36 13.02 -2.94
C ASN A 109 32.62 12.98 -1.58
N ALA A 110 32.12 11.80 -1.20
CA ALA A 110 31.56 11.56 0.14
C ALA A 110 31.59 10.08 0.59
N ASN A 111 32.74 9.40 0.41
CA ASN A 111 33.36 8.48 1.41
C ASN A 111 34.34 7.47 0.79
N THR A 112 35.51 7.95 0.35
CA THR A 112 36.69 7.08 0.11
C THR A 112 37.86 7.45 1.04
N LYS A 113 37.55 7.97 2.23
CA LYS A 113 38.46 8.03 3.40
C LYS A 113 37.68 8.39 4.68
N ASN A 114 37.59 7.40 5.58
CA ASN A 114 37.52 7.46 7.06
C ASN A 114 36.58 6.38 7.65
N ASN A 115 36.91 5.10 7.40
CA ASN A 115 36.27 3.95 8.06
C ASN A 115 36.81 3.68 9.48
N SER A 116 37.83 4.41 9.94
CA SER A 116 38.39 4.29 11.30
C SER A 116 37.37 4.62 12.39
N ASP A 117 36.66 5.73 12.22
CA ASP A 117 35.93 6.38 13.31
C ASP A 117 34.54 5.75 13.50
N ASN A 118 33.95 5.24 12.41
CA ASN A 118 32.63 4.64 12.41
C ASN A 118 32.61 3.29 13.16
N ASN A 119 33.67 2.48 13.02
CA ASN A 119 33.84 1.23 13.79
C ASN A 119 33.84 1.48 15.30
N ASN A 120 34.36 2.64 15.75
CA ASN A 120 34.40 3.04 17.16
C ASN A 120 33.04 3.59 17.67
N SER A 121 32.10 3.91 16.78
CA SER A 121 30.71 4.22 17.13
C SER A 121 29.83 2.95 17.18
N ILE A 122 30.06 2.04 16.23
CA ILE A 122 29.35 0.76 16.13
C ILE A 122 29.71 -0.15 17.32
N SER A 123 31.00 -0.26 17.66
CA SER A 123 31.46 -1.03 18.84
C SER A 123 30.84 -0.50 20.14
N LYS A 124 30.79 0.82 20.34
CA LYS A 124 30.18 1.46 21.51
C LYS A 124 28.67 1.24 21.58
N ASN A 125 27.94 1.40 20.48
CA ASN A 125 26.50 1.16 20.47
C ASN A 125 26.14 -0.31 20.69
N ILE A 126 26.88 -1.25 20.10
CA ILE A 126 26.68 -2.69 20.33
C ILE A 126 27.00 -3.05 21.80
N LYS A 127 28.14 -2.59 22.36
CA LYS A 127 28.45 -2.82 23.78
C LYS A 127 27.35 -2.27 24.70
N LYS A 128 26.82 -1.06 24.44
CA LYS A 128 25.69 -0.50 25.19
C LYS A 128 24.40 -1.32 25.12
N SER A 129 24.14 -1.97 23.98
CA SER A 129 23.01 -2.91 23.86
C SER A 129 23.27 -4.22 24.61
N VAL A 130 24.48 -4.78 24.53
CA VAL A 130 24.87 -6.01 25.26
C VAL A 130 24.89 -5.79 26.77
N GLU A 131 25.33 -4.62 27.25
CA GLU A 131 25.28 -4.18 28.65
C GLU A 131 23.87 -4.26 29.26
N SER A 132 22.82 -4.08 28.44
CA SER A 132 21.41 -4.12 28.85
C SER A 132 20.78 -5.52 28.93
N LEU A 133 21.50 -6.58 28.51
CA LEU A 133 20.98 -7.95 28.50
C LEU A 133 21.15 -8.66 29.86
N PRO A 134 20.28 -9.65 30.19
CA PRO A 134 20.45 -10.51 31.37
C PRO A 134 21.81 -11.20 31.43
N SER A 135 22.33 -11.42 32.65
CA SER A 135 23.69 -11.94 32.87
C SER A 135 23.98 -13.25 32.13
N SER A 136 23.02 -14.19 32.13
CA SER A 136 23.11 -15.48 31.44
C SER A 136 23.17 -15.40 29.90
N ILE A 137 22.99 -14.21 29.32
CA ILE A 137 23.09 -13.95 27.88
C ILE A 137 24.40 -13.19 27.54
N LYS A 138 25.10 -12.63 28.52
CA LYS A 138 26.36 -11.88 28.31
C LYS A 138 27.54 -12.80 27.99
N GLU A 139 27.76 -13.82 28.82
CA GLU A 139 28.89 -14.77 28.69
C GLU A 139 28.89 -15.49 27.32
N LEU A 140 27.70 -15.79 26.78
CA LEU A 140 27.55 -16.42 25.48
C LEU A 140 27.82 -15.45 24.30
N ASN A 141 27.57 -14.15 24.49
CA ASN A 141 27.67 -13.15 23.41
C ASN A 141 29.10 -12.69 23.14
N GLU A 142 29.93 -12.45 24.17
CA GLU A 142 31.21 -11.75 23.96
C GLU A 142 32.17 -12.53 23.06
N SER A 143 32.31 -13.85 23.26
CA SER A 143 33.18 -14.69 22.41
C SER A 143 32.73 -14.71 20.93
N ILE A 144 31.42 -14.78 20.67
CA ILE A 144 30.85 -14.77 19.31
C ILE A 144 31.04 -13.37 18.69
N LEU A 145 30.80 -12.33 19.47
CA LEU A 145 30.90 -10.94 19.01
C LEU A 145 32.35 -10.55 18.71
N GLU A 146 33.32 -10.92 19.54
CA GLU A 146 34.74 -10.69 19.26
C GLU A 146 35.22 -11.49 18.03
N THR A 147 34.82 -12.76 17.89
CA THR A 147 35.13 -13.56 16.69
C THR A 147 34.55 -12.94 15.43
N THR A 148 33.31 -12.43 15.49
CA THR A 148 32.63 -11.79 14.36
C THR A 148 33.22 -10.42 14.03
N ILE A 149 33.58 -9.62 15.04
CA ILE A 149 34.26 -8.32 14.84
C ILE A 149 35.67 -8.52 14.27
N SER A 150 36.40 -9.54 14.73
CA SER A 150 37.68 -9.94 14.16
C SER A 150 37.54 -10.26 12.67
N PHE A 151 36.65 -11.20 12.32
CA PHE A 151 36.34 -11.58 10.93
C PHE A 151 35.94 -10.40 10.02
N LEU A 152 35.22 -9.40 10.56
CA LEU A 152 34.81 -8.22 9.79
C LEU A 152 35.92 -7.18 9.60
N ASN A 153 36.87 -7.08 10.52
CA ASN A 153 38.03 -6.20 10.38
C ASN A 153 39.09 -6.78 9.43
N ASP A 154 39.23 -8.10 9.39
CA ASP A 154 40.33 -8.84 8.74
C ASP A 154 40.19 -8.98 7.20
N ARG A 155 39.55 -8.00 6.53
CA ARG A 155 39.25 -8.04 5.09
C ARG A 155 40.44 -7.68 4.19
N LYS A 156 41.52 -8.45 4.31
CA LYS A 156 42.51 -8.73 3.26
C LYS A 156 42.73 -10.23 3.17
N ILE A 157 41.76 -10.93 2.59
CA ILE A 157 41.85 -12.38 2.35
C ILE A 157 42.60 -12.58 1.04
N GLU A 158 43.87 -12.99 1.12
CA GLU A 158 44.77 -13.07 -0.03
C GLU A 158 44.95 -14.52 -0.56
N THR A 159 44.39 -15.56 0.09
CA THR A 159 44.45 -16.97 -0.37
C THR A 159 43.15 -17.78 -0.17
N GLN A 160 42.93 -18.79 -1.01
CA GLN A 160 41.78 -19.70 -0.94
C GLN A 160 41.81 -20.66 0.26
N GLU A 161 42.98 -21.12 0.69
CA GLU A 161 43.11 -22.07 1.82
C GLU A 161 42.71 -21.40 3.15
N GLU A 162 43.06 -20.13 3.32
CA GLU A 162 42.72 -19.35 4.50
C GLU A 162 41.21 -19.04 4.57
N PHE A 163 40.59 -18.75 3.42
CA PHE A 163 39.13 -18.64 3.29
C PHE A 163 38.45 -19.94 3.73
N LEU A 164 38.92 -21.11 3.27
CA LEU A 164 38.35 -22.40 3.63
C LEU A 164 38.48 -22.69 5.13
N LYS A 165 39.65 -22.43 5.73
CA LYS A 165 39.87 -22.55 7.19
C LYS A 165 38.96 -21.63 8.01
N LYS A 166 38.84 -20.35 7.64
CA LYS A 166 37.98 -19.38 8.35
C LYS A 166 36.48 -19.72 8.20
N THR A 167 36.05 -20.23 7.03
CA THR A 167 34.67 -20.71 6.81
C THR A 167 34.35 -21.97 7.64
N LEU A 168 35.28 -22.92 7.75
CA LEU A 168 35.12 -24.11 8.62
C LEU A 168 35.04 -23.73 10.10
N GLN A 169 35.77 -22.70 10.55
CA GLN A 169 35.68 -22.18 11.92
C GLN A 169 34.31 -21.56 12.22
N ILE A 170 33.73 -20.83 11.26
CA ILE A 170 32.36 -20.29 11.36
C ILE A 170 31.35 -21.44 11.44
N LYS A 171 31.47 -22.47 10.59
CA LYS A 171 30.61 -23.67 10.60
C LYS A 171 30.66 -24.40 11.94
N ALA A 172 31.85 -24.58 12.52
CA ALA A 172 32.00 -25.18 13.85
C ALA A 172 31.32 -24.36 14.97
N ASN A 173 31.45 -23.03 14.92
CA ASN A 173 30.83 -22.14 15.91
C ASN A 173 29.29 -22.10 15.78
N ILE A 174 28.75 -22.12 14.56
CA ILE A 174 27.30 -22.20 14.31
C ILE A 174 26.73 -23.53 14.81
N ASN A 175 27.38 -24.66 14.54
CA ASN A 175 26.91 -25.96 15.03
C ASN A 175 26.87 -26.01 16.58
N LYS A 176 27.82 -25.35 17.25
CA LYS A 176 27.88 -25.23 18.73
C LYS A 176 26.78 -24.32 19.31
N LEU A 177 26.29 -23.35 18.52
CA LEU A 177 25.10 -22.54 18.84
C LEU A 177 23.80 -23.34 18.67
N VAL A 178 23.63 -24.01 17.52
CA VAL A 178 22.44 -24.82 17.21
C VAL A 178 22.26 -25.93 18.26
N SER A 179 23.34 -26.57 18.71
CA SER A 179 23.29 -27.63 19.71
C SER A 179 23.01 -27.16 21.15
N THR A 180 22.96 -25.85 21.43
CA THR A 180 22.78 -25.34 22.81
C THR A 180 21.44 -24.67 23.10
N ARG A 181 20.70 -24.24 22.06
CA ARG A 181 19.22 -24.05 22.03
C ARG A 181 18.80 -23.58 20.64
N GLY A 182 17.84 -24.27 20.02
CA GLY A 182 17.34 -23.95 18.67
C GLY A 182 16.76 -22.55 18.57
N ASN A 183 17.55 -21.59 18.05
CA ASN A 183 17.15 -20.18 17.96
C ASN A 183 17.63 -19.54 16.65
N TYR A 184 17.28 -20.18 15.53
CA TYR A 184 17.64 -19.81 14.16
C TYR A 184 17.32 -18.35 13.83
N SER A 185 16.25 -17.79 14.42
CA SER A 185 15.85 -16.38 14.33
C SER A 185 16.99 -15.41 14.68
N ILE A 186 17.83 -15.74 15.66
CA ILE A 186 18.99 -14.90 16.04
C ILE A 186 20.06 -14.93 14.94
N CYS A 187 20.40 -16.11 14.42
CA CYS A 187 21.38 -16.24 13.33
C CYS A 187 20.90 -15.53 12.06
N PHE A 188 19.63 -15.69 11.69
CA PHE A 188 19.02 -15.02 10.54
C PHE A 188 18.94 -13.49 10.74
N SER A 189 18.65 -13.03 11.96
CA SER A 189 18.65 -11.61 12.33
C SER A 189 20.05 -10.97 12.34
N ILE A 190 21.09 -11.76 12.59
CA ILE A 190 22.49 -11.33 12.49
C ILE A 190 22.90 -11.24 11.01
N LEU A 191 22.66 -12.28 10.22
CA LEU A 191 22.96 -12.31 8.79
C LEU A 191 22.24 -11.18 8.02
N ASN A 192 20.97 -10.88 8.34
CA ASN A 192 20.23 -9.78 7.72
C ASN A 192 20.65 -8.37 8.18
N LYS A 193 21.49 -8.22 9.20
CA LYS A 193 22.02 -6.92 9.64
C LYS A 193 23.37 -6.55 8.99
N PHE A 194 24.04 -7.50 8.36
CA PHE A 194 25.30 -7.25 7.66
C PHE A 194 25.08 -7.17 6.14
N LYS A 195 25.79 -6.24 5.49
CA LYS A 195 25.89 -6.20 4.02
C LYS A 195 26.92 -7.20 3.53
N VAL A 196 26.49 -8.45 3.44
CA VAL A 196 27.17 -9.54 2.73
C VAL A 196 26.70 -9.53 1.27
N ASP A 197 27.49 -10.08 0.34
CA ASP A 197 27.01 -10.37 -1.02
C ASP A 197 25.91 -11.44 -0.96
N ASP A 198 24.86 -11.29 -1.77
CA ASP A 198 23.67 -12.14 -1.68
C ASP A 198 23.94 -13.61 -2.06
N ASN A 199 24.94 -13.90 -2.92
CA ASN A 199 25.31 -15.28 -3.24
C ASN A 199 25.93 -15.99 -2.02
N LEU A 200 26.91 -15.34 -1.36
CA LEU A 200 27.56 -15.88 -0.16
C LEU A 200 26.57 -15.97 1.02
N LYS A 201 25.60 -15.07 1.08
CA LYS A 201 24.50 -15.11 2.05
C LYS A 201 23.57 -16.30 1.81
N GLN A 202 23.25 -16.61 0.54
CA GLN A 202 22.45 -17.77 0.17
C GLN A 202 23.20 -19.08 0.45
N GLU A 203 24.48 -19.20 0.06
CA GLU A 203 25.33 -20.36 0.34
C GLU A 203 25.43 -20.68 1.84
N LEU A 204 25.52 -19.64 2.69
CA LEU A 204 25.49 -19.78 4.16
C LEU A 204 24.15 -20.31 4.68
N ILE A 205 23.02 -19.85 4.12
CA ILE A 205 21.68 -20.30 4.51
C ILE A 205 21.45 -21.76 4.11
N GLU A 206 21.78 -22.13 2.87
CA GLU A 206 21.66 -23.50 2.37
C GLU A 206 22.55 -24.47 3.16
N ASN A 207 23.76 -24.07 3.55
CA ASN A 207 24.62 -24.88 4.43
C ASN A 207 24.04 -25.10 5.84
N ILE A 208 23.37 -24.09 6.42
CA ILE A 208 22.71 -24.21 7.75
C ILE A 208 21.54 -25.21 7.67
N ILE A 209 20.72 -25.11 6.63
CA ILE A 209 19.59 -26.03 6.38
C ILE A 209 20.11 -27.47 6.21
N ASN A 210 21.10 -27.67 5.33
CA ASN A 210 21.56 -29.00 4.94
C ASN A 210 22.41 -29.75 6.00
N THR A 211 22.81 -29.10 7.10
CA THR A 211 23.63 -29.75 8.16
C THR A 211 22.89 -30.00 9.47
N THR A 212 21.59 -29.69 9.53
CA THR A 212 20.79 -29.87 10.76
C THR A 212 19.91 -31.12 10.64
N THR A 213 20.18 -32.15 11.45
CA THR A 213 19.26 -33.28 11.63
C THR A 213 18.07 -32.83 12.49
N ILE A 214 17.00 -32.37 11.83
CA ILE A 214 15.78 -31.90 12.49
C ILE A 214 14.94 -33.11 12.91
N ASP A 215 14.53 -33.16 14.18
CA ASP A 215 13.59 -34.17 14.66
C ASP A 215 12.17 -33.83 14.20
N ASN A 216 11.42 -34.84 13.74
CA ASN A 216 10.34 -34.62 12.77
C ASN A 216 9.11 -33.87 13.29
N ASP A 217 8.97 -33.69 14.61
CA ASP A 217 7.85 -32.96 15.21
C ASP A 217 8.09 -31.44 15.34
N GLU A 218 9.33 -30.93 15.35
CA GLU A 218 9.55 -29.47 15.27
C GLU A 218 9.28 -28.92 13.85
N TYR A 219 9.34 -29.75 12.81
CA TYR A 219 8.99 -29.36 11.44
C TYR A 219 7.51 -28.98 11.24
N LYS A 220 6.65 -29.23 12.24
CA LYS A 220 5.24 -28.80 12.23
C LYS A 220 5.02 -27.36 12.73
N LEU A 221 6.04 -26.71 13.30
CA LEU A 221 5.90 -25.35 13.85
C LEU A 221 6.16 -24.22 12.84
N PHE A 222 6.67 -24.53 11.64
CA PHE A 222 6.92 -23.58 10.56
C PHE A 222 6.33 -24.10 9.24
N GLY A 223 5.19 -23.54 8.86
CA GLY A 223 4.35 -23.99 7.74
C GLY A 223 4.86 -23.65 6.33
N GLU A 224 6.15 -23.86 6.04
CA GLU A 224 6.72 -23.60 4.71
C GLU A 224 6.65 -24.83 3.78
N LYS A 225 5.42 -25.32 3.54
CA LYS A 225 5.14 -26.31 2.46
C LYS A 225 4.13 -25.83 1.41
N ASP A 226 3.28 -24.86 1.73
CA ASP A 226 2.12 -24.56 0.88
C ASP A 226 2.30 -23.39 -0.09
N HIS A 227 3.42 -22.67 -0.05
CA HIS A 227 3.79 -21.75 -1.14
C HIS A 227 3.97 -22.44 -2.51
N ILE A 228 4.21 -23.75 -2.53
CA ILE A 228 4.25 -24.57 -3.76
C ILE A 228 2.88 -25.23 -4.04
N ASN A 229 2.13 -25.65 -3.00
CA ASN A 229 0.85 -26.34 -3.20
C ASN A 229 -0.33 -25.40 -3.51
N ILE A 230 -0.33 -24.17 -2.98
CA ILE A 230 -1.37 -23.17 -3.30
C ILE A 230 -1.28 -22.72 -4.77
N TYR A 231 -0.08 -22.78 -5.36
CA TYR A 231 0.13 -22.59 -6.81
C TYR A 231 -0.53 -23.68 -7.67
N LEU A 232 -0.80 -24.87 -7.10
CA LEU A 232 -1.41 -26.00 -7.80
C LEU A 232 -2.91 -26.15 -7.50
N SER A 233 -3.35 -25.91 -6.26
CA SER A 233 -4.76 -26.06 -5.88
C SER A 233 -5.69 -25.02 -6.54
N GLN A 234 -5.17 -23.83 -6.89
CA GLN A 234 -5.94 -22.80 -7.59
C GLN A 234 -6.28 -23.16 -9.05
N GLN A 235 -5.69 -24.22 -9.64
CA GLN A 235 -6.02 -24.65 -11.01
C GLN A 235 -7.16 -25.69 -11.10
N GLN A 236 -7.59 -26.31 -10.00
CA GLN A 236 -8.50 -27.47 -10.04
C GLN A 236 -10.00 -27.15 -10.27
N ASN A 237 -10.40 -25.89 -10.44
CA ASN A 237 -11.79 -25.50 -10.70
C ASN A 237 -12.13 -25.22 -12.18
N ASN A 238 -11.19 -25.44 -13.11
CA ASN A 238 -11.44 -25.37 -14.56
C ASN A 238 -11.23 -26.74 -15.24
N GLN A 239 -11.99 -27.75 -14.82
CA GLN A 239 -12.17 -29.00 -15.59
C GLN A 239 -13.61 -29.14 -16.09
N ALA A 240 -13.91 -28.34 -17.12
CA ALA A 240 -14.95 -28.59 -18.11
C ALA A 240 -14.43 -28.11 -19.47
N ASP A 241 -14.90 -28.74 -20.54
CA ASP A 241 -14.73 -28.32 -21.94
C ASP A 241 -13.28 -28.23 -22.48
N GLN A 242 -12.65 -29.39 -22.71
CA GLN A 242 -11.61 -29.57 -23.73
C GLN A 242 -12.01 -30.66 -24.75
N VAL A 243 -12.43 -30.22 -25.94
CA VAL A 243 -12.38 -30.90 -27.25
C VAL A 243 -12.32 -29.74 -28.27
N ASP A 244 -11.38 -29.60 -29.21
CA ASP A 244 -10.49 -30.56 -29.86
C ASP A 244 -9.09 -29.97 -30.18
N GLN A 245 -8.21 -30.71 -30.88
CA GLN A 245 -6.82 -30.32 -31.23
C GLN A 245 -6.55 -30.08 -32.74
N GLN A 246 -5.29 -29.70 -33.07
CA GLN A 246 -4.65 -29.68 -34.42
C GLN A 246 -5.11 -28.52 -35.34
N GLU A 247 -4.34 -27.95 -36.28
CA GLU A 247 -2.92 -28.05 -36.72
C GLU A 247 -2.51 -26.65 -37.33
N VAL A 248 -1.37 -26.30 -37.98
CA VAL A 248 -0.17 -26.95 -38.57
C VAL A 248 1.07 -26.02 -38.34
N GLU A 249 2.29 -26.47 -38.68
CA GLU A 249 3.50 -25.63 -38.87
C GLU A 249 3.48 -24.81 -40.20
N GLY A 250 4.40 -23.85 -40.42
CA GLY A 250 4.50 -23.22 -41.76
C GLY A 250 5.56 -22.12 -42.08
N VAL A 251 6.78 -22.53 -42.46
CA VAL A 251 7.63 -21.91 -43.52
C VAL A 251 8.33 -20.53 -43.26
N LYS A 252 9.38 -20.25 -44.06
CA LYS A 252 10.45 -19.24 -43.87
C LYS A 252 10.53 -18.19 -45.01
N GLN A 253 11.27 -17.10 -44.75
CA GLN A 253 12.19 -16.36 -45.66
C GLN A 253 11.69 -15.69 -46.97
N ALA A 254 11.83 -14.35 -47.04
CA ALA A 254 12.61 -13.58 -48.03
C ALA A 254 12.69 -12.10 -47.53
N VAL A 255 13.82 -11.40 -47.37
CA VAL A 255 14.97 -11.09 -48.25
C VAL A 255 14.64 -10.12 -49.39
N VAL A 256 15.18 -8.89 -49.31
CA VAL A 256 15.97 -8.21 -50.36
C VAL A 256 16.75 -7.02 -49.74
N ASN A 257 17.96 -6.76 -50.25
CA ASN A 257 18.81 -5.63 -49.84
C ASN A 257 18.63 -4.43 -50.77
N THR A 258 18.97 -3.23 -50.30
CA THR A 258 19.78 -2.31 -51.12
C THR A 258 20.76 -1.54 -50.24
N LYS A 259 22.06 -1.60 -50.58
CA LYS A 259 23.10 -0.72 -50.03
C LYS A 259 23.42 0.37 -51.06
N VAL A 260 23.71 1.57 -50.58
CA VAL A 260 24.60 2.51 -51.29
C VAL A 260 25.61 3.02 -50.27
N ASN A 261 26.89 2.87 -50.57
CA ASN A 261 27.98 3.46 -49.78
C ASN A 261 28.23 4.90 -50.25
N ASN A 262 28.72 5.77 -49.36
CA ASN A 262 29.79 6.70 -49.73
C ASN A 262 30.57 7.20 -48.50
N LYS A 263 31.88 7.33 -48.69
CA LYS A 263 32.91 7.88 -47.79
C LYS A 263 34.15 8.14 -48.68
N PRO A 264 35.12 8.99 -48.30
CA PRO A 264 35.16 9.87 -47.13
C PRO A 264 35.29 11.35 -47.50
N ASP A 265 35.34 12.21 -46.47
CA ASP A 265 36.36 13.25 -46.46
C ASP A 265 36.87 13.48 -45.03
N THR A 266 38.00 14.19 -44.88
CA THR A 266 38.77 14.26 -43.63
C THR A 266 39.15 15.69 -43.28
N THR A 267 38.53 16.25 -42.23
CA THR A 267 38.91 17.58 -41.72
C THR A 267 39.05 17.57 -40.20
N THR A 268 40.26 17.81 -39.71
CA THR A 268 40.53 17.99 -38.29
C THR A 268 39.89 19.29 -37.81
N THR A 269 39.06 19.25 -36.76
CA THR A 269 38.61 20.46 -36.07
C THR A 269 38.55 20.21 -34.57
N THR A 270 39.42 20.87 -33.84
CA THR A 270 39.42 20.87 -32.37
C THR A 270 38.16 21.55 -31.89
N THR A 271 37.25 20.83 -31.24
CA THR A 271 36.05 21.42 -30.60
C THR A 271 36.08 21.10 -29.12
N THR A 272 36.22 22.14 -28.30
CA THR A 272 36.27 22.04 -26.84
C THR A 272 34.94 21.52 -26.31
N THR A 273 34.92 20.30 -25.79
CA THR A 273 33.70 19.68 -25.23
C THR A 273 33.33 20.31 -23.89
N THR A 274 32.70 21.49 -23.92
CA THR A 274 32.04 22.08 -22.75
C THR A 274 30.89 21.18 -22.33
N SER A 275 31.10 20.38 -21.30
CA SER A 275 30.12 19.45 -20.75
C SER A 275 28.99 20.19 -20.03
N THR A 276 28.04 20.71 -20.80
CA THR A 276 26.77 21.23 -20.26
C THR A 276 26.03 20.10 -19.57
N THR A 277 26.12 20.03 -18.25
CA THR A 277 25.43 19.04 -17.42
C THR A 277 23.92 19.31 -17.46
N THR A 278 23.24 18.69 -18.42
CA THR A 278 21.79 18.78 -18.64
C THR A 278 21.03 18.34 -17.39
N LYS A 279 20.61 19.33 -16.60
CA LYS A 279 19.78 19.15 -15.42
C LYS A 279 18.49 18.40 -15.80
N LYS A 280 18.15 17.38 -15.04
CA LYS A 280 16.94 16.59 -15.26
C LYS A 280 15.70 17.36 -14.85
N GLU A 281 14.61 17.18 -15.58
CA GLU A 281 13.30 17.72 -15.25
C GLU A 281 12.41 16.62 -14.64
N LEU A 282 11.80 16.91 -13.49
CA LEU A 282 10.70 16.11 -12.95
C LEU A 282 9.40 16.90 -13.06
N LYS A 283 8.50 16.42 -13.92
CA LYS A 283 7.15 16.95 -14.10
C LYS A 283 6.14 16.07 -13.35
N ILE A 284 5.28 16.71 -12.57
CA ILE A 284 4.18 16.04 -11.86
C ILE A 284 2.87 16.62 -12.37
N THR A 285 1.97 15.78 -12.88
CA THR A 285 0.66 16.17 -13.43
C THR A 285 -0.45 15.33 -12.83
N ILE A 286 -1.69 15.88 -12.83
CA ILE A 286 -2.91 15.16 -12.44
C ILE A 286 -3.77 15.07 -13.69
N GLU A 287 -3.95 13.86 -14.19
CA GLU A 287 -4.54 13.53 -15.49
C GLU A 287 -5.73 12.58 -15.31
N LYS A 288 -6.53 12.40 -16.36
CA LYS A 288 -7.66 11.44 -16.32
C LYS A 288 -7.07 10.03 -16.17
N ALA A 289 -7.63 9.22 -15.27
CA ALA A 289 -7.23 7.81 -15.17
C ALA A 289 -7.48 7.07 -16.50
N GLU A 290 -6.46 6.33 -16.97
CA GLU A 290 -6.50 5.58 -18.24
C GLU A 290 -5.47 4.44 -18.28
N CYS A 291 -5.48 3.63 -19.35
CA CYS A 291 -4.59 2.48 -19.54
C CYS A 291 -3.84 2.61 -20.88
N THR A 292 -2.82 3.46 -20.92
CA THR A 292 -1.86 3.50 -22.03
C THR A 292 -0.85 2.36 -21.91
N ASP A 293 -0.14 2.06 -23.00
CA ASP A 293 0.92 1.03 -22.98
C ASP A 293 2.06 1.38 -22.00
N GLU A 294 2.50 2.64 -21.93
CA GLU A 294 3.52 3.09 -20.98
C GLU A 294 3.08 2.88 -19.51
N ILE A 295 1.84 3.27 -19.18
CA ILE A 295 1.24 3.07 -17.85
C ILE A 295 1.15 1.57 -17.52
N PHE A 296 0.74 0.75 -18.47
CA PHE A 296 0.57 -0.69 -18.26
C PHE A 296 1.91 -1.43 -18.15
N SER A 297 2.91 -1.08 -18.97
CA SER A 297 4.28 -1.60 -18.84
C SER A 297 4.91 -1.24 -17.49
N LEU A 298 4.71 -0.01 -17.00
CA LEU A 298 5.15 0.42 -15.68
C LEU A 298 4.50 -0.42 -14.56
N TYR A 299 3.19 -0.67 -14.65
CA TYR A 299 2.48 -1.55 -13.73
C TYR A 299 3.03 -2.99 -13.76
N CYS A 300 3.22 -3.59 -14.95
CA CYS A 300 3.75 -4.94 -15.08
C CYS A 300 5.17 -5.06 -14.50
N LYS A 301 6.06 -4.09 -14.75
CA LYS A 301 7.41 -4.07 -14.15
C LYS A 301 7.34 -4.04 -12.62
N TYR A 302 6.50 -3.16 -12.07
CA TYR A 302 6.31 -3.04 -10.63
C TYR A 302 5.75 -4.33 -10.00
N GLN A 303 4.75 -4.98 -10.60
CA GLN A 303 4.22 -6.26 -10.06
C GLN A 303 5.29 -7.36 -10.09
N LYS A 304 6.05 -7.49 -11.17
CA LYS A 304 7.12 -8.50 -11.25
C LYS A 304 8.21 -8.28 -10.19
N GLU A 305 8.71 -7.05 -10.05
CA GLU A 305 9.90 -6.79 -9.23
C GLU A 305 9.60 -6.50 -7.74
N ILE A 306 8.38 -6.04 -7.41
CA ILE A 306 7.97 -5.70 -6.03
C ILE A 306 6.97 -6.70 -5.43
N HIS A 307 6.23 -7.45 -6.26
CA HIS A 307 5.28 -8.47 -5.82
C HIS A 307 5.63 -9.90 -6.25
N HIS A 308 6.69 -10.08 -7.07
CA HIS A 308 7.14 -11.38 -7.58
C HIS A 308 6.07 -12.13 -8.41
N GLU A 309 5.18 -11.38 -9.06
CA GLU A 309 4.11 -11.93 -9.89
C GLU A 309 4.57 -12.08 -11.36
N ASP A 310 5.10 -13.24 -11.73
CA ASP A 310 5.63 -13.52 -13.08
C ASP A 310 4.58 -13.78 -14.18
N GLU A 311 3.29 -13.89 -13.83
CA GLU A 311 2.22 -14.13 -14.80
C GLU A 311 1.93 -12.93 -15.72
N LYS A 312 1.55 -13.23 -16.97
CA LYS A 312 1.08 -12.23 -17.96
C LYS A 312 -0.20 -11.55 -17.48
N LYS A 313 -0.09 -10.41 -16.78
CA LYS A 313 -1.24 -9.60 -16.37
C LYS A 313 -2.03 -9.11 -17.59
N GLU A 314 -3.35 -9.05 -17.46
CA GLU A 314 -4.23 -8.46 -18.46
C GLU A 314 -4.48 -6.97 -18.20
N LYS A 315 -4.57 -6.17 -19.28
CA LYS A 315 -5.06 -4.78 -19.20
C LYS A 315 -6.43 -4.68 -18.54
N LYS A 316 -7.30 -5.68 -18.74
CA LYS A 316 -8.63 -5.78 -18.12
C LYS A 316 -8.58 -5.76 -16.58
N GLY A 317 -7.60 -6.43 -15.98
CA GLY A 317 -7.37 -6.43 -14.53
C GLY A 317 -6.92 -5.06 -14.03
N PHE A 318 -5.96 -4.44 -14.72
CA PHE A 318 -5.49 -3.08 -14.42
C PHE A 318 -6.62 -2.05 -14.53
N ILE A 319 -7.39 -2.08 -15.62
CA ILE A 319 -8.51 -1.16 -15.86
C ILE A 319 -9.53 -1.26 -14.71
N ARG A 320 -10.00 -2.47 -14.41
CA ARG A 320 -10.98 -2.74 -13.34
C ARG A 320 -10.51 -2.25 -11.96
N PHE A 321 -9.21 -2.29 -11.66
CA PHE A 321 -8.69 -1.97 -10.33
C PHE A 321 -8.25 -0.51 -10.18
N LEU A 322 -7.67 0.09 -11.23
CA LEU A 322 -6.94 1.37 -11.16
C LEU A 322 -7.45 2.45 -12.14
N VAL A 323 -8.33 2.14 -13.09
CA VAL A 323 -8.89 3.10 -14.05
C VAL A 323 -10.38 3.30 -13.82
N ASP A 324 -11.13 2.20 -13.69
CA ASP A 324 -12.56 2.22 -13.45
C ASP A 324 -12.87 2.91 -12.12
N SER A 325 -13.88 3.76 -12.13
CA SER A 325 -14.34 4.46 -10.95
C SER A 325 -15.86 4.66 -10.97
N PRO A 326 -16.54 4.40 -9.85
CA PRO A 326 -17.95 4.76 -9.70
C PRO A 326 -18.14 6.27 -9.51
N LEU A 327 -17.08 7.03 -9.20
CA LEU A 327 -17.18 8.46 -8.88
C LEU A 327 -17.63 9.25 -10.10
N ILE A 328 -18.75 9.96 -9.95
CA ILE A 328 -19.21 10.95 -10.92
C ILE A 328 -18.16 12.06 -11.00
N LYS A 329 -17.41 12.12 -12.11
CA LYS A 329 -16.49 13.23 -12.36
C LYS A 329 -17.26 14.56 -12.44
N ILE A 330 -16.82 15.53 -11.63
CA ILE A 330 -17.28 16.92 -11.67
C ILE A 330 -16.18 17.74 -12.34
N PRO A 331 -16.33 18.18 -13.60
CA PRO A 331 -15.33 19.00 -14.27
C PRO A 331 -15.28 20.41 -13.65
N TYR A 332 -14.11 21.05 -13.73
CA TYR A 332 -13.96 22.45 -13.33
C TYR A 332 -14.94 23.35 -14.09
N ASN A 333 -15.59 24.26 -13.35
CA ASN A 333 -16.38 25.35 -13.90
C ASN A 333 -16.43 26.52 -12.89
N GLN A 334 -16.74 27.73 -13.35
CA GLN A 334 -16.71 28.95 -12.53
C GLN A 334 -17.86 29.07 -11.52
N ALA A 335 -19.01 28.42 -11.75
CA ALA A 335 -20.14 28.43 -10.81
C ALA A 335 -19.90 27.51 -9.59
N GLY A 336 -18.85 26.69 -9.63
CA GLY A 336 -18.55 25.71 -8.59
C GLY A 336 -19.43 24.47 -8.67
N TYR A 337 -19.58 23.79 -7.55
CA TYR A 337 -20.36 22.57 -7.41
C TYR A 337 -21.38 22.69 -6.29
N THR A 338 -22.66 22.55 -6.62
CA THR A 338 -23.78 22.63 -5.69
C THR A 338 -24.32 21.25 -5.34
N PHE A 339 -24.38 20.96 -4.05
CA PHE A 339 -24.97 19.74 -3.49
C PHE A 339 -25.93 20.08 -2.36
N LYS A 340 -26.55 19.05 -1.76
CA LYS A 340 -27.35 19.20 -0.53
C LYS A 340 -26.53 18.77 0.68
N ASP A 341 -26.52 19.60 1.70
CA ASP A 341 -25.94 19.24 3.00
C ASP A 341 -26.91 18.41 3.85
N LYS A 342 -26.48 18.09 5.08
CA LYS A 342 -27.21 17.23 6.03
C LYS A 342 -28.54 17.83 6.47
N ASP A 343 -28.66 19.15 6.42
CA ASP A 343 -29.87 19.90 6.74
C ASP A 343 -30.74 20.14 5.49
N ASN A 344 -30.45 19.39 4.41
CA ASN A 344 -31.17 19.41 3.13
C ASN A 344 -31.06 20.75 2.38
N GLN A 345 -30.11 21.62 2.78
CA GLN A 345 -29.91 22.95 2.18
C GLN A 345 -28.95 22.88 0.99
N ASN A 346 -29.11 23.78 0.01
CA ASN A 346 -28.22 23.84 -1.14
C ASN A 346 -26.90 24.53 -0.74
N LYS A 347 -25.79 23.80 -0.81
CA LYS A 347 -24.44 24.32 -0.54
C LYS A 347 -23.58 24.26 -1.80
N THR A 348 -22.97 25.38 -2.16
CA THR A 348 -22.01 25.46 -3.28
C THR A 348 -20.58 25.56 -2.75
N ILE A 349 -19.66 24.79 -3.34
CA ILE A 349 -18.22 24.88 -3.09
C ILE A 349 -17.44 25.15 -4.38
N PRO A 350 -16.26 25.79 -4.34
CA PRO A 350 -15.37 25.88 -5.50
C PRO A 350 -14.90 24.48 -5.95
N ILE A 351 -14.53 24.34 -7.22
CA ILE A 351 -13.97 23.09 -7.78
C ILE A 351 -12.48 23.33 -8.10
N PRO A 352 -11.56 22.39 -7.81
CA PRO A 352 -10.17 22.49 -8.25
C PRO A 352 -10.05 22.36 -9.78
N GLN A 353 -8.99 22.89 -10.38
CA GLN A 353 -8.85 22.94 -11.86
C GLN A 353 -8.89 21.56 -12.55
N CYS A 354 -8.51 20.48 -11.87
CA CYS A 354 -8.64 19.10 -12.37
C CYS A 354 -10.09 18.56 -12.34
N GLY A 355 -10.95 19.12 -11.49
CA GLY A 355 -12.26 18.58 -11.13
C GLY A 355 -12.25 17.69 -9.88
N TYR A 356 -13.44 17.27 -9.44
CA TYR A 356 -13.60 16.19 -8.44
C TYR A 356 -13.82 14.84 -9.14
N GLY A 357 -13.44 13.75 -8.47
CA GLY A 357 -13.50 12.37 -8.99
C GLY A 357 -12.15 11.66 -8.89
N SER A 358 -11.93 10.65 -9.73
CA SER A 358 -10.71 9.84 -9.75
C SER A 358 -9.73 10.25 -10.85
N PHE A 359 -8.44 10.22 -10.52
CA PHE A 359 -7.36 10.69 -11.37
C PHE A 359 -6.11 9.81 -11.25
N HIS A 360 -5.25 9.90 -12.26
CA HIS A 360 -3.87 9.44 -12.16
C HIS A 360 -2.95 10.63 -11.93
N GLN A 361 -1.98 10.48 -11.03
CA GLN A 361 -0.93 11.45 -10.77
C GLN A 361 0.37 10.94 -11.40
N HIS A 362 0.74 11.54 -12.53
CA HIS A 362 1.87 11.10 -13.35
C HIS A 362 3.16 11.76 -12.85
N TYR A 363 4.21 10.98 -12.63
CA TYR A 363 5.55 11.45 -12.29
C TYR A 363 6.47 11.14 -13.48
N ARG A 364 6.77 12.16 -14.29
CA ARG A 364 7.61 12.05 -15.49
C ARG A 364 8.98 12.66 -15.27
N LEU A 365 10.03 11.86 -15.37
CA LEU A 365 11.43 12.28 -15.34
C LEU A 365 11.96 12.32 -16.77
N ASP A 366 12.42 13.49 -17.22
CA ASP A 366 12.95 13.69 -18.59
C ASP A 366 12.00 13.12 -19.68
N GLY A 367 10.69 13.26 -19.44
CA GLY A 367 9.60 12.71 -20.26
C GLY A 367 9.13 11.30 -19.88
N LYS A 368 10.02 10.39 -19.48
CA LYS A 368 9.70 9.00 -19.10
C LYS A 368 8.82 8.95 -17.84
N LEU A 369 7.72 8.19 -17.87
CA LEU A 369 6.93 7.90 -16.67
C LEU A 369 7.74 7.01 -15.71
N ILE A 370 8.01 7.50 -14.50
CA ILE A 370 8.74 6.76 -13.45
C ILE A 370 7.89 6.44 -12.22
N ALA A 371 6.72 7.06 -12.06
CA ALA A 371 5.72 6.65 -11.08
C ALA A 371 4.30 7.11 -11.45
N LEU A 372 3.32 6.43 -10.87
CA LEU A 372 1.89 6.66 -11.04
C LEU A 372 1.18 6.57 -9.68
N GLY A 373 0.66 7.69 -9.19
CA GLY A 373 -0.31 7.70 -8.11
C GLY A 373 -1.73 7.50 -8.65
N VAL A 374 -2.57 6.75 -7.95
CA VAL A 374 -4.01 6.68 -8.21
C VAL A 374 -4.71 7.36 -7.04
N ILE A 375 -5.42 8.45 -7.33
CA ILE A 375 -5.96 9.35 -6.31
C ILE A 375 -7.44 9.66 -6.55
N ASP A 376 -8.19 9.82 -5.46
CA ASP A 376 -9.52 10.42 -5.48
C ASP A 376 -9.45 11.84 -4.92
N ILE A 377 -9.98 12.81 -5.66
CA ILE A 377 -10.10 14.21 -5.26
C ILE A 377 -11.56 14.48 -4.93
N LEU A 378 -11.83 14.78 -3.66
CA LEU A 378 -13.16 14.84 -3.06
C LEU A 378 -13.39 16.19 -2.36
N PRO A 379 -14.63 16.55 -1.98
CA PRO A 379 -14.97 17.84 -1.38
C PRO A 379 -14.09 18.26 -0.19
N HIS A 380 -13.58 17.32 0.63
CA HIS A 380 -12.75 17.65 1.79
C HIS A 380 -11.31 17.13 1.75
N CYS A 381 -10.95 16.27 0.78
CA CYS A 381 -9.61 15.67 0.75
C CYS A 381 -9.09 15.24 -0.62
N LEU A 382 -7.77 15.05 -0.68
CA LEU A 382 -7.14 14.09 -1.60
C LEU A 382 -7.00 12.76 -0.84
N SER A 383 -7.49 11.67 -1.42
CA SER A 383 -7.32 10.31 -0.90
C SER A 383 -6.39 9.50 -1.80
N SER A 384 -5.26 9.06 -1.25
CA SER A 384 -4.32 8.17 -1.93
C SER A 384 -4.90 6.76 -1.97
N VAL A 385 -5.08 6.19 -3.16
CA VAL A 385 -5.71 4.87 -3.37
C VAL A 385 -4.67 3.79 -3.62
N TYR A 386 -3.75 4.04 -4.56
CA TYR A 386 -2.66 3.12 -4.92
C TYR A 386 -1.45 3.90 -5.47
N PHE A 387 -0.25 3.32 -5.43
CA PHE A 387 0.96 3.95 -5.96
C PHE A 387 1.89 2.91 -6.58
N ILE A 388 2.34 3.20 -7.81
CA ILE A 388 3.22 2.36 -8.63
C ILE A 388 4.47 3.17 -8.96
N TYR A 389 5.64 2.55 -8.99
CA TYR A 389 6.87 3.21 -9.45
C TYR A 389 7.80 2.27 -10.20
N ASP A 390 8.67 2.83 -11.03
CA ASP A 390 9.71 2.10 -11.75
C ASP A 390 10.84 1.74 -10.76
N PRO A 391 11.10 0.44 -10.48
CA PRO A 391 12.03 0.03 -9.44
C PRO A 391 13.48 0.44 -9.67
N ASP A 392 13.87 0.81 -10.91
CA ASP A 392 15.17 1.45 -11.21
C ASP A 392 15.39 2.69 -10.33
N TYR A 393 14.30 3.37 -9.97
CA TYR A 393 14.26 4.60 -9.18
C TYR A 393 13.86 4.35 -7.72
N SER A 394 13.80 3.10 -7.27
CA SER A 394 13.53 2.71 -5.87
C SER A 394 14.41 3.47 -4.87
N PHE A 395 15.67 3.74 -5.23
CA PHE A 395 16.61 4.51 -4.42
C PHE A 395 16.14 5.94 -4.11
N LEU A 396 15.24 6.53 -4.92
CA LEU A 396 14.66 7.85 -4.68
C LEU A 396 13.51 7.84 -3.65
N SER A 397 13.11 6.67 -3.14
CA SER A 397 12.04 6.49 -2.15
C SER A 397 10.70 7.07 -2.63
N LEU A 398 10.35 6.83 -3.90
CA LEU A 398 9.28 7.55 -4.61
C LEU A 398 7.91 7.53 -3.91
N GLY A 399 7.50 6.45 -3.25
CA GLY A 399 6.23 6.43 -2.49
C GLY A 399 6.17 7.39 -1.31
N LYS A 400 7.31 7.66 -0.66
CA LYS A 400 7.42 8.69 0.40
C LYS A 400 7.43 10.11 -0.21
N TYR A 401 8.02 10.26 -1.38
CA TYR A 401 7.98 11.53 -2.12
C TYR A 401 6.59 11.85 -2.67
N SER A 402 5.83 10.84 -3.13
CA SER A 402 4.43 10.97 -3.57
C SER A 402 3.58 11.58 -2.47
N ALA A 403 3.57 10.96 -1.29
CA ALA A 403 2.81 11.46 -0.15
C ALA A 403 3.17 12.92 0.23
N LEU A 404 4.44 13.31 0.11
CA LEU A 404 4.86 14.70 0.34
C LEU A 404 4.35 15.68 -0.73
N GLN A 405 4.24 15.24 -1.99
CA GLN A 405 3.67 16.03 -3.07
C GLN A 405 2.13 16.06 -3.04
N GLU A 406 1.48 14.98 -2.64
CA GLU A 406 0.03 14.94 -2.37
C GLU A 406 -0.34 15.91 -1.23
N ILE A 407 0.40 15.88 -0.11
CA ILE A 407 0.29 16.88 0.96
C ILE A 407 0.53 18.30 0.41
N LYS A 408 1.57 18.49 -0.40
CA LYS A 408 1.92 19.82 -0.93
C LYS A 408 0.86 20.36 -1.91
N TRP A 409 0.21 19.49 -2.67
CA TRP A 409 -0.91 19.83 -3.53
C TRP A 409 -2.11 20.29 -2.70
N VAL A 410 -2.50 19.54 -1.66
CA VAL A 410 -3.60 19.93 -0.75
C VAL A 410 -3.29 21.27 -0.06
N GLN A 411 -2.05 21.48 0.43
CA GLN A 411 -1.60 22.78 0.99
C GLN A 411 -1.69 23.98 0.02
N ASN A 412 -1.71 23.73 -1.28
CA ASN A 412 -1.82 24.79 -2.29
C ASN A 412 -3.28 25.02 -2.68
N ILE A 413 -4.09 23.96 -2.79
CA ILE A 413 -5.53 24.05 -3.11
C ILE A 413 -6.35 24.58 -1.93
N SER A 414 -5.99 24.24 -0.69
CA SER A 414 -6.70 24.71 0.52
C SER A 414 -6.74 26.24 0.67
N LYS A 415 -5.84 26.96 -0.01
CA LYS A 415 -5.80 28.44 -0.05
C LYS A 415 -6.98 29.05 -0.80
N SER A 416 -7.53 28.34 -1.80
CA SER A 416 -8.69 28.76 -2.59
C SER A 416 -9.93 27.90 -2.33
N ILE A 417 -9.76 26.71 -1.76
CA ILE A 417 -10.83 25.76 -1.41
C ILE A 417 -10.62 25.29 0.04
N PRO A 418 -10.91 26.12 1.06
CA PRO A 418 -10.50 25.84 2.46
C PRO A 418 -11.06 24.56 3.06
N ASN A 419 -12.18 24.07 2.53
CA ASN A 419 -12.76 22.77 2.89
C ASN A 419 -11.92 21.58 2.42
N LEU A 420 -11.11 21.71 1.37
CA LEU A 420 -10.21 20.67 0.86
C LEU A 420 -8.81 20.83 1.48
N ASN A 421 -8.70 20.52 2.77
CA ASN A 421 -7.46 20.65 3.54
C ASN A 421 -6.86 19.31 4.02
N TYR A 422 -7.57 18.18 3.87
CA TYR A 422 -7.10 16.88 4.36
C TYR A 422 -6.44 16.00 3.29
N TYR A 423 -5.54 15.13 3.75
CA TYR A 423 -4.89 14.07 2.99
C TYR A 423 -5.18 12.71 3.66
N TYR A 424 -5.77 11.77 2.92
CA TYR A 424 -6.20 10.45 3.43
C TYR A 424 -5.27 9.36 2.88
N MET A 425 -4.61 8.61 3.77
CA MET A 425 -3.57 7.61 3.41
C MET A 425 -4.12 6.17 3.41
N GLY A 426 -5.42 5.98 3.15
CA GLY A 426 -6.08 4.68 3.33
C GLY A 426 -6.23 4.31 4.82
N TYR A 427 -5.76 3.11 5.19
CA TYR A 427 -5.74 2.62 6.58
C TYR A 427 -4.33 2.61 7.18
N TYR A 428 -4.26 2.80 8.49
CA TYR A 428 -3.14 2.52 9.39
C TYR A 428 -3.41 1.21 10.13
N ILE A 429 -2.37 0.39 10.29
CA ILE A 429 -2.36 -0.85 11.09
C ILE A 429 -1.11 -0.76 11.95
N LYS A 430 -1.24 -0.81 13.27
CA LYS A 430 -0.15 -0.56 14.24
C LYS A 430 1.04 -1.50 14.03
N ASP A 431 0.76 -2.78 13.98
CA ASP A 431 1.78 -3.84 14.06
C ASP A 431 2.23 -4.37 12.69
N CYS A 432 1.77 -3.77 11.57
CA CYS A 432 2.17 -4.14 10.22
C CYS A 432 3.15 -3.10 9.63
N PRO A 433 4.45 -3.43 9.39
CA PRO A 433 5.44 -2.49 8.85
C PRO A 433 5.06 -1.88 7.49
N LYS A 434 4.35 -2.62 6.64
CA LYS A 434 3.85 -2.14 5.33
C LYS A 434 2.78 -1.03 5.47
N MET A 435 2.21 -0.81 6.66
CA MET A 435 1.08 0.09 6.90
C MET A 435 1.29 1.10 8.04
N ASN A 436 2.17 0.81 9.01
CA ASN A 436 2.38 1.68 10.17
C ASN A 436 3.17 2.96 9.85
N TYR A 437 3.96 2.98 8.77
CA TYR A 437 4.75 4.14 8.34
C TYR A 437 3.92 5.42 8.15
N LYS A 438 2.60 5.28 7.91
CA LYS A 438 1.65 6.39 7.73
C LYS A 438 1.51 7.24 8.99
N GLY A 439 1.80 6.67 10.16
CA GLY A 439 1.89 7.40 11.43
C GLY A 439 3.10 8.33 11.55
N ASN A 440 4.06 8.27 10.63
CA ASN A 440 5.21 9.19 10.63
C ASN A 440 4.89 10.57 10.01
N TYR A 441 3.71 10.73 9.39
CA TYR A 441 3.21 12.03 8.94
C TYR A 441 2.34 12.63 10.06
N GLN A 442 2.75 13.79 10.59
CA GLN A 442 2.16 14.40 11.78
C GLN A 442 1.86 15.89 11.57
N PRO A 443 0.82 16.45 12.24
CA PRO A 443 -0.13 15.78 13.14
C PRO A 443 -1.22 15.02 12.37
N SER A 444 -1.40 13.73 12.62
CA SER A 444 -2.44 12.89 12.01
C SER A 444 -3.57 12.51 12.98
N ASP A 445 -4.76 12.26 12.42
CA ASP A 445 -5.93 11.74 13.12
C ASP A 445 -6.19 10.28 12.70
N LEU A 446 -6.62 9.44 13.65
CA LEU A 446 -7.26 8.17 13.38
C LEU A 446 -8.78 8.29 13.59
N LEU A 447 -9.57 7.67 12.70
CA LEU A 447 -11.02 7.58 12.83
C LEU A 447 -11.40 6.50 13.84
N CYS A 448 -12.21 6.84 14.83
CA CYS A 448 -12.81 5.87 15.74
C CYS A 448 -13.75 4.94 14.93
N PRO A 449 -13.54 3.61 14.95
CA PRO A 449 -14.28 2.67 14.10
C PRO A 449 -15.78 2.55 14.43
N GLU A 450 -16.17 2.89 15.67
CA GLU A 450 -17.57 2.83 16.14
C GLU A 450 -18.27 4.18 16.12
N THR A 451 -17.64 5.24 16.66
CA THR A 451 -18.28 6.56 16.78
C THR A 451 -18.09 7.44 15.54
N TYR A 452 -17.18 7.07 14.63
CA TYR A 452 -16.79 7.85 13.45
C TYR A 452 -16.29 9.27 13.79
N GLN A 453 -15.79 9.45 15.01
CA GLN A 453 -15.10 10.67 15.44
C GLN A 453 -13.62 10.58 15.12
N TRP A 454 -13.03 11.69 14.69
CA TRP A 454 -11.59 11.80 14.47
C TRP A 454 -10.88 12.08 15.79
N VAL A 455 -9.85 11.29 16.08
CA VAL A 455 -9.05 11.37 17.31
C VAL A 455 -7.58 11.49 16.94
N SER A 456 -6.85 12.43 17.56
CA SER A 456 -5.43 12.60 17.29
C SER A 456 -4.66 11.30 17.53
N MET A 457 -3.70 10.99 16.65
CA MET A 457 -3.05 9.68 16.63
C MET A 457 -2.43 9.27 17.97
N GLU A 458 -1.82 10.22 18.67
CA GLU A 458 -1.32 10.05 20.05
C GLU A 458 -2.39 9.46 20.99
N LYS A 459 -3.58 10.07 21.06
CA LYS A 459 -4.67 9.62 21.93
C LYS A 459 -5.23 8.27 21.49
N ALA A 460 -5.35 8.05 20.18
CA ALA A 460 -5.79 6.78 19.62
C ALA A 460 -4.80 5.63 19.92
N LEU A 461 -3.49 5.88 19.86
CA LEU A 461 -2.47 4.89 20.19
C LEU A 461 -2.47 4.53 21.68
N LEU A 462 -2.74 5.49 22.58
CA LEU A 462 -2.97 5.19 24.00
C LEU A 462 -4.17 4.24 24.22
N CYS A 463 -5.22 4.36 23.40
CA CYS A 463 -6.35 3.41 23.45
C CYS A 463 -6.01 2.02 22.89
N ILE A 464 -5.12 1.91 21.90
CA ILE A 464 -4.77 0.65 21.22
C ILE A 464 -3.69 -0.13 21.97
N LYS A 465 -2.73 0.55 22.62
CA LYS A 465 -1.45 0.02 23.13
C LYS A 465 -1.39 -1.49 23.41
N ASP A 466 -2.19 -1.94 24.38
CA ASP A 466 -2.16 -3.30 24.93
C ASP A 466 -3.40 -4.15 24.52
N LYS A 467 -4.03 -3.84 23.38
CA LYS A 467 -5.26 -4.49 22.89
C LYS A 467 -5.19 -4.83 21.40
N LYS A 468 -5.80 -5.96 21.02
CA LYS A 468 -6.03 -6.34 19.61
C LYS A 468 -6.80 -5.25 18.86
N TYR A 469 -7.92 -4.80 19.43
CA TYR A 469 -8.84 -3.80 18.88
C TYR A 469 -9.31 -2.81 19.95
N SER A 470 -9.52 -1.54 19.57
CA SER A 470 -10.08 -0.48 20.42
C SER A 470 -10.89 0.54 19.62
N ALA A 471 -12.10 0.85 20.11
CA ALA A 471 -12.72 2.15 19.86
C ALA A 471 -12.07 3.25 20.72
N PHE A 472 -12.03 4.47 20.20
CA PHE A 472 -11.36 5.62 20.83
C PHE A 472 -12.36 6.43 21.68
N VAL A 473 -12.85 5.83 22.77
CA VAL A 473 -13.78 6.50 23.69
C VAL A 473 -13.02 7.53 24.52
N ILE A 474 -13.33 8.82 24.35
CA ILE A 474 -12.74 9.94 25.10
C ILE A 474 -13.85 10.67 25.84
N GLY A 475 -13.82 10.63 27.18
CA GLY A 475 -14.57 11.57 28.03
C GLY A 475 -16.09 11.42 28.08
N GLY A 476 -16.63 10.23 27.81
CA GLY A 476 -18.06 9.92 27.94
C GLY A 476 -18.28 8.47 28.39
N ASP A 477 -19.49 8.16 28.87
CA ASP A 477 -19.84 6.85 29.44
C ASP A 477 -19.46 5.67 28.54
N LYS A 478 -19.08 4.56 29.19
CA LYS A 478 -19.22 3.22 28.63
C LYS A 478 -20.71 2.84 28.56
N LYS A 479 -21.50 3.56 27.77
CA LYS A 479 -22.60 2.90 27.06
C LYS A 479 -21.92 1.91 26.14
N GLU A 480 -22.03 0.63 26.50
CA GLU A 480 -21.53 -0.44 25.66
C GLU A 480 -22.19 -0.30 24.29
N ASN A 481 -21.40 -0.10 23.23
CA ASN A 481 -21.88 -0.25 21.86
C ASN A 481 -22.07 -1.74 21.52
N LYS A 482 -22.78 -2.48 22.40
CA LYS A 482 -23.55 -3.67 22.02
C LYS A 482 -24.28 -3.29 20.74
N LYS A 483 -24.01 -4.03 19.65
CA LYS A 483 -24.44 -3.74 18.26
C LYS A 483 -25.80 -3.04 18.28
N GLN A 484 -25.80 -1.70 18.19
CA GLN A 484 -26.97 -0.93 18.57
C GLN A 484 -28.11 -1.29 17.62
N ASP A 485 -29.25 -1.71 18.17
CA ASP A 485 -30.37 -2.16 17.35
C ASP A 485 -30.73 -1.07 16.36
N VAL A 486 -30.74 -1.45 15.09
CA VAL A 486 -30.92 -0.50 13.99
C VAL A 486 -32.36 0.00 14.06
N ASP A 487 -32.53 1.31 14.26
CA ASP A 487 -33.83 1.96 14.31
C ASP A 487 -34.71 1.51 13.13
N ASN A 488 -35.89 0.98 13.43
CA ASN A 488 -36.85 0.56 12.40
C ASN A 488 -37.18 1.71 11.44
N LYS A 489 -37.20 2.97 11.92
CA LYS A 489 -37.39 4.16 11.07
C LYS A 489 -36.22 4.45 10.14
N ALA A 490 -35.03 3.92 10.41
CA ALA A 490 -33.89 3.95 9.49
C ALA A 490 -33.96 2.82 8.46
N ILE A 491 -34.40 1.62 8.89
CA ILE A 491 -34.67 0.47 8.02
C ILE A 491 -35.76 0.82 6.98
N GLU A 492 -36.90 1.36 7.43
CA GLU A 492 -38.02 1.78 6.58
C GLU A 492 -37.62 2.80 5.52
N LYS A 493 -36.69 3.71 5.83
CA LYS A 493 -36.23 4.81 4.96
C LYS A 493 -35.16 4.41 3.94
N VAL A 494 -34.74 3.14 3.88
CA VAL A 494 -33.77 2.71 2.86
C VAL A 494 -34.38 2.81 1.47
N LYS A 495 -33.78 3.63 0.60
CA LYS A 495 -34.23 3.79 -0.79
C LYS A 495 -33.74 2.63 -1.65
N LEU A 496 -34.67 1.80 -2.12
CA LEU A 496 -34.41 0.77 -3.11
C LEU A 496 -34.56 1.32 -4.53
N LEU A 497 -33.69 0.89 -5.44
CA LEU A 497 -33.83 1.12 -6.89
C LEU A 497 -34.45 -0.10 -7.56
N TYR A 498 -35.65 0.06 -8.11
CA TYR A 498 -36.38 -0.98 -8.85
C TYR A 498 -37.06 -0.35 -10.08
N ASN A 499 -36.94 -0.98 -11.25
CA ASN A 499 -37.50 -0.50 -12.53
C ASN A 499 -37.26 1.01 -12.78
N TYR A 500 -36.03 1.49 -12.54
CA TYR A 500 -35.62 2.90 -12.66
C TYR A 500 -36.31 3.90 -11.69
N GLN A 501 -37.08 3.40 -10.72
CA GLN A 501 -37.76 4.19 -9.69
C GLN A 501 -37.14 3.96 -8.30
N SER A 502 -37.25 4.97 -7.44
CA SER A 502 -36.86 4.89 -6.03
C SER A 502 -38.09 4.59 -5.17
N ILE A 503 -38.04 3.54 -4.36
CA ILE A 503 -39.11 3.13 -3.42
C ILE A 503 -38.49 2.92 -2.05
N ASN A 504 -39.09 3.40 -0.96
CA ASN A 504 -38.53 3.14 0.38
C ASN A 504 -38.84 1.70 0.82
N PHE A 505 -37.95 1.07 1.57
CA PHE A 505 -38.12 -0.30 2.05
C PHE A 505 -39.38 -0.47 2.94
N GLY A 506 -39.80 0.57 3.66
CA GLY A 506 -41.06 0.61 4.40
C GLY A 506 -42.31 0.50 3.53
N ASP A 507 -42.22 0.86 2.24
CA ASP A 507 -43.36 0.93 1.31
C ASP A 507 -43.55 -0.36 0.49
N ILE A 508 -42.61 -1.31 0.53
CA ILE A 508 -42.71 -2.56 -0.25
C ILE A 508 -43.56 -3.62 0.47
N LEU A 509 -44.14 -4.56 -0.28
CA LEU A 509 -45.00 -5.62 0.28
C LEU A 509 -44.30 -6.39 1.42
N PRO A 510 -44.98 -6.67 2.56
CA PRO A 510 -44.38 -7.31 3.74
C PRO A 510 -43.65 -8.64 3.49
N LYS A 511 -44.04 -9.41 2.47
CA LYS A 511 -43.33 -10.62 2.05
C LYS A 511 -41.88 -10.35 1.60
N TYR A 512 -41.65 -9.24 0.92
CA TYR A 512 -40.31 -8.81 0.48
C TYR A 512 -39.56 -8.11 1.61
N GLN A 513 -40.25 -7.38 2.49
CA GLN A 513 -39.65 -6.86 3.72
C GLN A 513 -39.07 -7.99 4.56
N LYS A 514 -39.84 -9.07 4.80
CA LYS A 514 -39.35 -10.26 5.51
C LYS A 514 -38.14 -10.91 4.83
N TYR A 515 -38.14 -10.98 3.50
CA TYR A 515 -37.06 -11.61 2.73
C TYR A 515 -35.74 -10.83 2.77
N PHE A 516 -35.77 -9.50 2.62
CA PHE A 516 -34.56 -8.67 2.58
C PHE A 516 -34.13 -8.10 3.95
N LYS A 517 -34.90 -8.31 5.03
CA LYS A 517 -34.74 -7.59 6.31
C LYS A 517 -33.30 -7.56 6.83
N ASP A 518 -32.64 -8.71 6.90
CA ASP A 518 -31.30 -8.82 7.49
C ASP A 518 -30.24 -8.14 6.61
N LYS A 519 -30.38 -8.22 5.28
CA LYS A 519 -29.54 -7.52 4.31
C LYS A 519 -29.67 -5.99 4.45
N ILE A 520 -30.88 -5.50 4.72
CA ILE A 520 -31.15 -4.07 4.98
C ILE A 520 -30.60 -3.65 6.35
N ILE A 521 -30.78 -4.46 7.40
CA ILE A 521 -30.21 -4.21 8.74
C ILE A 521 -28.69 -4.08 8.65
N ASP A 522 -28.00 -5.00 7.96
CA ASP A 522 -26.55 -4.95 7.80
C ASP A 522 -26.10 -3.75 6.96
N TYR A 523 -26.86 -3.40 5.91
CA TYR A 523 -26.60 -2.22 5.09
C TYR A 523 -26.68 -0.92 5.90
N VAL A 524 -27.77 -0.72 6.65
CA VAL A 524 -27.96 0.44 7.54
C VAL A 524 -26.94 0.43 8.68
N ARG A 525 -26.53 -0.72 9.22
CA ARG A 525 -25.48 -0.79 10.25
C ARG A 525 -24.12 -0.31 9.73
N ASN A 526 -23.77 -0.67 8.49
CA ASN A 526 -22.45 -0.36 7.92
C ASN A 526 -22.36 1.05 7.29
N LEU A 527 -23.41 1.52 6.62
CA LEU A 527 -23.51 2.90 6.13
C LEU A 527 -23.91 3.90 7.21
N GLY A 528 -24.83 3.55 8.11
CA GLY A 528 -25.53 4.44 9.02
C GLY A 528 -26.81 5.05 8.40
N PRO A 529 -27.82 5.42 9.21
CA PRO A 529 -29.15 5.82 8.76
C PRO A 529 -29.20 6.84 7.62
N HIS A 530 -28.42 7.92 7.71
CA HIS A 530 -28.43 9.02 6.74
C HIS A 530 -27.94 8.60 5.34
N LEU A 531 -26.85 7.83 5.25
CA LEU A 531 -26.33 7.40 3.95
C LEU A 531 -27.18 6.28 3.36
N SER A 532 -27.70 5.36 4.18
CA SER A 532 -28.61 4.32 3.70
C SER A 532 -29.98 4.86 3.29
N SER A 533 -30.37 6.07 3.72
CA SER A 533 -31.56 6.76 3.23
C SER A 533 -31.33 7.63 1.99
N GLU A 534 -30.09 7.96 1.60
CA GLU A 534 -29.80 8.79 0.41
C GLU A 534 -29.19 8.03 -0.76
N ILE A 535 -28.32 7.07 -0.48
CA ILE A 535 -27.72 6.18 -1.48
C ILE A 535 -28.76 5.12 -1.89
N LEU A 536 -28.96 4.94 -3.20
CA LEU A 536 -29.92 3.96 -3.72
C LEU A 536 -29.34 2.54 -3.69
N MET A 537 -30.01 1.63 -2.99
CA MET A 537 -29.66 0.21 -2.95
C MET A 537 -30.36 -0.56 -4.08
N THR A 538 -29.60 -1.20 -4.96
CA THR A 538 -30.13 -2.22 -5.86
C THR A 538 -30.15 -3.58 -5.17
N VAL A 539 -31.21 -4.35 -5.40
CA VAL A 539 -31.28 -5.78 -5.08
C VAL A 539 -31.37 -6.58 -6.38
N LYS A 540 -30.62 -7.69 -6.44
CA LYS A 540 -30.92 -8.83 -7.32
C LYS A 540 -31.86 -9.78 -6.56
#